data_AF-A0A838QUU3-F1
#
_entry.id   AF-A0A838QUU3-F1
#
_cell.length_a   1.000
_cell.length_b   1.000
_cell.length_c   1.000
_cell.angle_alpha   90.00
_cell.angle_beta   90.00
_cell.angle_gamma   90.00
#
_symmetry.space_group_name_H-M   'P 1'
#
loop_
_entity.id
_entity.type
_entity.pdbx_description
1 polymer ?
#
loop_
_entity_poly.entity_id
_entity_poly.type
_entity_poly.pdbx_seq_one_letter_code
_entity_poly.pdbx_strand_id
1 'polypeptide(L)'
;GPQADLNPHVGNFVGTVENGYRGASQVLLEALGAENADFFTVSGDLLYTRWPKGSQLAQPWAADHILQQADVYYDAWIENVAAHSGFDLSDVYTIVGDHEIGDNDWGANKRPLIPTYRQAYVDKVGNETTVAGGAYVAAPAGFEGRTYAVQRGNLLLVGLDQFETFTSTVGGSYTNVGSEMASVRVDVTGAQLAWLDNALTQANADPSINHIVVMAHAPIAGRDYVDVQATSSGLKNLTGENGPLWQTLANHNVDLYLPGEVHAVSMQMASDVLQVVTGTNIFQPTDRGGVGSIGFNLNAPVTSEQNYMVVEVYEDRIDLTIKWIETKIWGSQGGGNDPVNDEPYKNREARVAIDTAAAGFQEAGTLTIDTSRGSPVYRNPRGLFLKKWSFNATHDVDVNDDDVVDGADVIQFMAGMHTDMSGLSIHEAFAAGDVTGDFRNDYADFQLFKSVFDDLNGAGAFAAALAVPEPPPLGLMTLAATCGAVCRRSRRACVGPSRRRMTEHLIELIAP
;
A
#
# COMPACT_ATOMS: atom_id res chain seq x y z
N GLY A 1 -37.34 35.98 -3.59
CA GLY A 1 -36.32 35.49 -4.53
C GLY A 1 -35.05 36.23 -4.24
N PRO A 2 -33.99 35.52 -3.87
CA PRO A 2 -32.68 35.99 -4.29
C PRO A 2 -31.59 34.89 -4.45
N GLN A 3 -30.66 35.19 -5.36
CA GLN A 3 -29.21 34.96 -5.31
C GLN A 3 -28.67 33.73 -4.57
N ALA A 4 -28.10 32.80 -5.35
CA ALA A 4 -26.93 32.04 -4.94
C ALA A 4 -25.80 32.39 -5.91
N ASP A 5 -24.72 32.96 -5.36
CA ASP A 5 -23.42 33.05 -6.01
C ASP A 5 -22.98 31.64 -6.40
N LEU A 6 -22.96 31.37 -7.71
CA LEU A 6 -22.31 30.20 -8.27
C LEU A 6 -20.90 30.62 -8.66
N ASN A 7 -20.00 30.68 -7.68
CA ASN A 7 -18.59 30.53 -7.97
C ASN A 7 -18.36 29.06 -8.37
N PRO A 8 -17.59 28.79 -9.44
CA PRO A 8 -17.25 27.42 -9.79
C PRO A 8 -16.36 26.85 -8.68
N HIS A 9 -16.90 25.90 -7.91
CA HIS A 9 -16.11 24.96 -7.12
C HIS A 9 -15.42 24.00 -8.11
N VAL A 10 -14.39 24.51 -8.78
CA VAL A 10 -13.33 23.68 -9.33
C VAL A 10 -12.73 22.95 -8.13
N GLY A 11 -12.52 21.64 -8.25
CA GLY A 11 -11.98 20.77 -7.20
C GLY A 11 -10.52 21.09 -6.82
N ASN A 12 -10.22 22.35 -6.50
CA ASN A 12 -9.14 22.70 -5.59
C ASN A 12 -9.64 22.30 -4.20
N PHE A 13 -8.89 21.42 -3.55
CA PHE A 13 -9.00 21.11 -2.13
C PHE A 13 -8.73 22.37 -1.30
N VAL A 14 -9.65 23.33 -1.33
CA VAL A 14 -9.60 24.53 -0.49
C VAL A 14 -10.16 24.12 0.85
N GLY A 15 -9.25 23.97 1.82
CA GLY A 15 -9.56 23.72 3.22
C GLY A 15 -10.54 24.75 3.77
N THR A 16 -11.80 24.39 3.84
CA THR A 16 -12.73 24.94 4.83
C THR A 16 -12.80 23.96 5.98
N VAL A 17 -12.59 24.45 7.21
CA VAL A 17 -12.91 23.70 8.43
C VAL A 17 -14.43 23.58 8.51
N GLU A 18 -14.98 22.63 7.76
CA GLU A 18 -16.41 22.35 7.75
C GLU A 18 -16.68 21.04 8.47
N ASN A 19 -17.59 21.10 9.44
CA ASN A 19 -18.11 19.93 10.15
C ASN A 19 -17.05 19.08 10.87
N GLY A 20 -15.92 19.68 11.30
CA GLY A 20 -14.87 18.98 12.05
C GLY A 20 -13.88 18.19 11.18
N TYR A 21 -13.75 18.54 9.90
CA TYR A 21 -12.84 17.88 8.96
C TYR A 21 -11.89 18.85 8.25
N ARG A 22 -10.76 18.33 7.74
CA ARG A 22 -9.78 18.99 6.89
C ARG A 22 -9.67 18.28 5.54
N GLY A 23 -9.31 19.00 4.48
CA GLY A 23 -9.07 18.41 3.15
C GLY A 23 -7.91 17.41 3.19
N ALA A 24 -8.11 16.20 2.66
CA ALA A 24 -7.16 15.13 2.88
C ALA A 24 -5.82 15.34 2.14
N SER A 25 -5.83 15.81 0.88
CA SER A 25 -4.59 16.16 0.16
C SER A 25 -3.81 17.28 0.85
N GLN A 26 -4.49 18.27 1.45
CA GLN A 26 -3.82 19.30 2.25
C GLN A 26 -3.11 18.69 3.47
N VAL A 27 -3.78 17.80 4.21
CA VAL A 27 -3.20 17.14 5.38
C VAL A 27 -1.97 16.31 5.00
N LEU A 28 -2.02 15.60 3.87
CA LEU A 28 -0.86 14.87 3.33
C LEU A 28 0.29 15.82 3.00
N LEU A 29 0.04 16.88 2.23
CA LEU A 29 1.08 17.83 1.80
C LEU A 29 1.73 18.53 3.00
N GLU A 30 0.94 18.95 3.99
CA GLU A 30 1.47 19.53 5.24
C GLU A 30 2.31 18.53 6.04
N ALA A 31 1.91 17.25 6.07
CA ALA A 31 2.71 16.20 6.70
C ALA A 31 4.05 16.00 5.96
N LEU A 32 4.04 15.96 4.63
CA LEU A 32 5.27 15.89 3.82
C LEU A 32 6.19 17.09 4.11
N GLY A 33 5.65 18.30 4.19
CA GLY A 33 6.39 19.50 4.55
C GLY A 33 6.99 19.44 5.96
N ALA A 34 6.31 18.80 6.90
CA ALA A 34 6.77 18.63 8.28
C ALA A 34 7.91 17.61 8.42
N GLU A 35 8.10 16.69 7.46
CA GLU A 35 9.23 15.75 7.46
C GLU A 35 10.58 16.45 7.22
N ASN A 36 10.57 17.68 6.70
CA ASN A 36 11.79 18.44 6.34
C ASN A 36 12.72 17.63 5.42
N ALA A 37 12.13 16.93 4.44
CA ALA A 37 12.88 16.17 3.43
C ALA A 37 13.55 17.11 2.41
N ASP A 38 14.64 16.65 1.79
CA ASP A 38 15.35 17.41 0.73
C ASP A 38 14.53 17.53 -0.56
N PHE A 39 13.64 16.56 -0.82
CA PHE A 39 12.73 16.49 -1.95
C PHE A 39 11.64 15.45 -1.63
N PHE A 40 10.56 15.42 -2.40
CA PHE A 40 9.64 14.28 -2.39
C PHE A 40 9.39 13.74 -3.80
N THR A 41 8.89 12.51 -3.86
CA THR A 41 8.66 11.82 -5.13
C THR A 41 7.20 11.37 -5.25
N VAL A 42 6.69 11.26 -6.49
CA VAL A 42 5.35 10.75 -6.77
C VAL A 42 5.41 9.76 -7.93
N SER A 43 5.02 8.51 -7.68
CA SER A 43 5.11 7.41 -8.65
C SER A 43 3.96 7.39 -9.67
N GLY A 44 3.62 8.54 -10.24
CA GLY A 44 2.54 8.70 -11.23
C GLY A 44 1.15 8.89 -10.61
N ASP A 45 0.16 9.03 -11.48
CA ASP A 45 -1.24 9.31 -11.17
C ASP A 45 -1.44 10.54 -10.31
N LEU A 46 -0.80 11.64 -10.73
CA LEU A 46 -0.92 12.92 -10.04
C LEU A 46 -2.35 13.42 -10.11
N LEU A 47 -3.02 13.13 -11.23
CA LEU A 47 -4.36 13.59 -11.57
C LEU A 47 -5.19 12.48 -12.17
N TYR A 48 -6.52 12.54 -11.99
CA TYR A 48 -7.43 11.62 -12.66
C TYR A 48 -7.76 12.07 -14.10
N THR A 49 -6.87 11.87 -15.08
CA THR A 49 -7.02 12.47 -16.43
C THR A 49 -7.89 11.67 -17.43
N ARG A 50 -9.12 11.30 -17.04
CA ARG A 50 -10.08 10.63 -17.96
C ARG A 50 -10.75 11.54 -19.01
N TRP A 51 -10.20 12.73 -19.25
CA TRP A 51 -10.80 13.74 -20.12
C TRP A 51 -10.00 13.88 -21.42
N PRO A 52 -10.64 13.92 -22.61
CA PRO A 52 -12.05 13.61 -22.88
C PRO A 52 -12.33 12.10 -22.83
N LYS A 53 -13.60 11.69 -22.80
CA LYS A 53 -14.00 10.26 -22.74
C LYS A 53 -14.99 9.82 -23.81
N GLY A 54 -15.11 8.51 -24.01
CA GLY A 54 -16.15 7.91 -24.86
C GLY A 54 -16.15 8.51 -26.27
N SER A 55 -17.30 8.99 -26.73
CA SER A 55 -17.44 9.61 -28.06
C SER A 55 -16.72 10.94 -28.22
N GLN A 56 -16.29 11.58 -27.12
CA GLN A 56 -15.50 12.81 -27.15
C GLN A 56 -14.06 12.55 -27.62
N LEU A 57 -13.52 11.35 -27.38
CA LEU A 57 -12.16 10.97 -27.82
C LEU A 57 -11.98 11.06 -29.34
N ALA A 58 -13.07 10.90 -30.10
CA ALA A 58 -13.05 10.98 -31.56
C ALA A 58 -13.30 12.40 -32.10
N GLN A 59 -13.49 13.39 -31.22
CA GLN A 59 -13.81 14.75 -31.64
C GLN A 59 -12.55 15.52 -32.05
N PRO A 60 -12.62 16.40 -33.07
CA PRO A 60 -11.46 17.20 -33.49
C PRO A 60 -10.88 18.10 -32.38
N TRP A 61 -11.70 18.50 -31.41
CA TRP A 61 -11.31 19.36 -30.29
C TRP A 61 -10.69 18.59 -29.11
N ALA A 62 -10.61 17.26 -29.19
CA ALA A 62 -10.20 16.43 -28.06
C ALA A 62 -8.79 16.79 -27.53
N ALA A 63 -7.83 17.03 -28.43
CA ALA A 63 -6.48 17.42 -28.05
C ALA A 63 -6.44 18.79 -27.33
N ASP A 64 -7.14 19.79 -27.86
CA ASP A 64 -7.21 21.11 -27.22
C ASP A 64 -7.88 21.04 -25.85
N HIS A 65 -8.88 20.17 -25.71
CA HIS A 65 -9.56 19.96 -24.42
C HIS A 65 -8.63 19.33 -23.38
N ILE A 66 -7.73 18.41 -23.79
CA ILE A 66 -6.70 17.86 -22.90
C ILE A 66 -5.84 19.00 -22.34
N LEU A 67 -5.31 19.85 -23.21
CA LEU A 67 -4.45 20.96 -22.77
C LEU A 67 -5.20 21.94 -21.84
N GLN A 68 -6.46 22.25 -22.14
CA GLN A 68 -7.27 23.13 -21.29
C GLN A 68 -7.56 22.54 -19.91
N GLN A 69 -7.84 21.23 -19.81
CA GLN A 69 -8.04 20.60 -18.51
C GLN A 69 -6.71 20.45 -17.76
N ALA A 70 -5.59 20.24 -18.48
CA ALA A 70 -4.26 20.22 -17.88
C ALA A 70 -3.93 21.56 -17.21
N ASP A 71 -4.25 22.69 -17.87
CA ASP A 71 -4.13 24.03 -17.25
C ASP A 71 -4.93 24.15 -15.95
N VAL A 72 -6.11 23.52 -15.86
CA VAL A 72 -6.90 23.61 -14.64
C VAL A 72 -6.33 22.72 -13.54
N TYR A 73 -6.10 21.44 -13.84
CA TYR A 73 -5.82 20.45 -12.80
C TYR A 73 -4.36 20.37 -12.40
N TYR A 74 -3.41 20.51 -13.34
CA TYR A 74 -2.01 20.55 -12.95
C TYR A 74 -1.69 21.86 -12.25
N ASP A 75 -2.19 23.01 -12.71
CA ASP A 75 -1.91 24.28 -12.02
C ASP A 75 -2.46 24.24 -10.60
N ALA A 76 -3.65 23.68 -10.41
CA ALA A 76 -4.20 23.40 -9.08
C ALA A 76 -3.30 22.48 -8.24
N TRP A 77 -2.80 21.39 -8.80
CA TRP A 77 -1.91 20.47 -8.08
C TRP A 77 -0.61 21.17 -7.66
N ILE A 78 0.00 21.92 -8.58
CA ILE A 78 1.21 22.72 -8.36
C ILE A 78 0.98 23.75 -7.25
N GLU A 79 -0.13 24.50 -7.32
CA GLU A 79 -0.51 25.49 -6.31
C GLU A 79 -0.67 24.85 -4.92
N ASN A 80 -1.31 23.67 -4.85
CA ASN A 80 -1.49 22.96 -3.59
C ASN A 80 -0.16 22.48 -3.01
N VAL A 81 0.73 21.91 -3.83
CA VAL A 81 2.08 21.52 -3.40
C VAL A 81 2.80 22.72 -2.79
N ALA A 82 2.90 23.82 -3.54
CA ALA A 82 3.58 25.03 -3.07
C ALA A 82 2.94 25.60 -1.78
N ALA A 83 1.61 25.62 -1.70
CA ALA A 83 0.90 26.22 -0.58
C ALA A 83 0.93 25.37 0.71
N HIS A 84 0.98 24.04 0.59
CA HIS A 84 0.74 23.15 1.71
C HIS A 84 1.94 22.29 2.11
N SER A 85 2.82 21.90 1.18
CA SER A 85 4.03 21.17 1.53
C SER A 85 5.25 22.07 1.71
N GLY A 86 5.24 23.27 1.13
CA GLY A 86 6.37 24.20 1.17
C GLY A 86 7.53 23.78 0.26
N PHE A 87 7.35 22.76 -0.57
CA PHE A 87 8.30 22.38 -1.61
C PHE A 87 8.09 23.20 -2.88
N ASP A 88 9.19 23.62 -3.48
CA ASP A 88 9.20 24.11 -4.86
C ASP A 88 9.16 22.91 -5.82
N LEU A 89 8.55 23.08 -7.00
CA LEU A 89 8.48 22.01 -8.01
C LEU A 89 9.85 21.45 -8.42
N SER A 90 10.92 22.22 -8.28
CA SER A 90 12.29 21.75 -8.55
C SER A 90 12.76 20.65 -7.59
N ASP A 91 12.11 20.51 -6.44
CA ASP A 91 12.36 19.49 -5.42
C ASP A 91 11.24 18.44 -5.37
N VAL A 92 10.46 18.33 -6.46
CA VAL A 92 9.42 17.31 -6.61
C VAL A 92 9.70 16.47 -7.83
N TYR A 93 9.95 15.17 -7.63
CA TYR A 93 10.26 14.24 -8.71
C TYR A 93 9.07 13.33 -9.02
N THR A 94 8.43 13.57 -10.15
CA THR A 94 7.28 12.77 -10.60
C THR A 94 7.61 11.94 -11.83
N ILE A 95 6.91 10.82 -12.01
CA ILE A 95 6.95 10.00 -13.23
C ILE A 95 5.57 9.94 -13.89
N VAL A 96 5.54 9.44 -15.12
CA VAL A 96 4.29 9.20 -15.87
C VAL A 96 3.61 7.95 -15.29
N GLY A 97 2.37 8.10 -14.82
CA GLY A 97 1.42 7.01 -14.56
C GLY A 97 0.48 6.74 -15.73
N ASP A 98 -0.44 5.79 -15.57
CA ASP A 98 -1.37 5.44 -16.64
C ASP A 98 -2.38 6.59 -16.84
N HIS A 99 -2.72 7.29 -15.75
CA HIS A 99 -3.48 8.51 -15.80
C HIS A 99 -2.77 9.64 -16.51
N GLU A 100 -1.45 9.75 -16.51
CA GLU A 100 -0.72 10.78 -17.29
C GLU A 100 -0.75 10.53 -18.81
N ILE A 101 -1.31 9.39 -19.25
CA ILE A 101 -1.58 9.10 -20.67
C ILE A 101 -3.07 8.84 -20.95
N GLY A 102 -3.92 9.35 -20.08
CA GLY A 102 -5.37 9.35 -20.24
C GLY A 102 -6.08 8.17 -19.60
N ASP A 103 -5.45 7.44 -18.66
CA ASP A 103 -5.93 6.20 -18.03
C ASP A 103 -5.90 4.99 -18.99
N ASN A 104 -6.06 3.79 -18.45
CA ASN A 104 -5.81 2.51 -19.09
C ASN A 104 -6.77 2.09 -20.23
N ASP A 105 -7.81 2.85 -20.62
CA ASP A 105 -8.67 2.55 -21.78
C ASP A 105 -8.08 3.00 -23.13
N TRP A 106 -6.87 2.54 -23.45
CA TRP A 106 -6.11 2.93 -24.66
C TRP A 106 -6.60 2.31 -25.98
N GLY A 107 -7.90 2.42 -26.24
CA GLY A 107 -8.53 2.03 -27.49
C GLY A 107 -8.14 2.92 -28.69
N ALA A 108 -8.69 2.59 -29.86
CA ALA A 108 -8.32 3.22 -31.14
C ALA A 108 -8.50 4.75 -31.17
N ASN A 109 -9.44 5.30 -30.39
CA ASN A 109 -9.70 6.74 -30.33
C ASN A 109 -8.84 7.47 -29.29
N LYS A 110 -8.40 6.79 -28.22
CA LYS A 110 -7.56 7.39 -27.18
C LYS A 110 -6.10 7.42 -27.56
N ARG A 111 -5.61 6.35 -28.18
CA ARG A 111 -4.20 6.22 -28.56
C ARG A 111 -3.62 7.42 -29.33
N PRO A 112 -4.30 8.01 -30.33
CA PRO A 112 -3.78 9.18 -31.04
C PRO A 112 -3.58 10.42 -30.14
N LEU A 113 -4.23 10.46 -28.97
CA LEU A 113 -4.17 11.56 -28.01
C LEU A 113 -3.06 11.38 -26.96
N ILE A 114 -2.47 10.19 -26.81
CA ILE A 114 -1.38 9.94 -25.83
C ILE A 114 -0.23 10.96 -25.94
N PRO A 115 0.25 11.35 -27.15
CA PRO A 115 1.25 12.41 -27.27
C PRO A 115 0.80 13.76 -26.69
N THR A 116 -0.49 14.07 -26.73
CA THR A 116 -1.05 15.31 -26.16
C THR A 116 -1.08 15.26 -24.64
N TYR A 117 -1.47 14.12 -24.04
CA TYR A 117 -1.38 13.94 -22.59
C TYR A 117 0.05 14.05 -22.08
N ARG A 118 1.01 13.45 -22.80
CA ARG A 118 2.44 13.57 -22.48
C ARG A 118 2.95 15.00 -22.60
N GLN A 119 2.50 15.74 -23.61
CA GLN A 119 2.81 17.15 -23.74
C GLN A 119 2.30 17.94 -22.53
N ALA A 120 1.04 17.73 -22.15
CA ALA A 120 0.43 18.35 -20.97
C ALA A 120 1.22 18.05 -19.68
N TYR A 121 1.61 16.78 -19.46
CA TYR A 121 2.45 16.39 -18.33
C TYR A 121 3.79 17.11 -18.35
N VAL A 122 4.52 17.06 -19.48
CA VAL A 122 5.86 17.65 -19.59
C VAL A 122 5.83 19.16 -19.38
N ASP A 123 4.86 19.85 -19.97
CA ASP A 123 4.73 21.31 -19.87
C ASP A 123 4.41 21.80 -18.45
N LYS A 124 3.82 20.94 -17.61
CA LYS A 124 3.34 21.32 -16.28
C LYS A 124 4.24 20.85 -15.15
N VAL A 125 4.62 19.58 -15.19
CA VAL A 125 5.29 18.88 -14.08
C VAL A 125 6.45 18.00 -14.56
N GLY A 126 6.78 18.06 -15.86
CA GLY A 126 7.96 17.38 -16.37
C GLY A 126 9.21 17.86 -15.63
N ASN A 127 10.10 16.94 -15.27
CA ASN A 127 11.27 17.27 -14.46
C ASN A 127 12.27 18.14 -15.23
N GLU A 128 12.13 19.47 -15.14
CA GLU A 128 12.95 20.48 -15.83
C GLU A 128 14.45 20.39 -15.49
N THR A 129 14.80 19.85 -14.31
CA THR A 129 16.19 19.57 -13.90
C THR A 129 16.91 18.69 -14.93
N THR A 130 16.19 17.95 -15.77
CA THR A 130 16.78 17.13 -16.85
C THR A 130 16.90 17.81 -18.20
N VAL A 131 16.24 18.94 -18.39
CA VAL A 131 16.29 19.74 -19.63
C VAL A 131 17.32 20.87 -19.49
N ALA A 132 17.60 21.35 -18.27
CA ALA A 132 18.52 22.45 -17.99
C ALA A 132 19.95 22.05 -17.56
N GLY A 133 20.36 20.79 -17.78
CA GLY A 133 21.73 20.31 -17.50
C GLY A 133 21.99 19.86 -16.06
N GLY A 134 20.94 19.60 -15.26
CA GLY A 134 21.02 19.02 -13.91
C GLY A 134 20.87 17.49 -13.86
N ALA A 135 20.68 16.83 -14.99
CA ALA A 135 20.65 15.36 -15.05
C ALA A 135 22.06 14.77 -14.86
N TYR A 136 22.13 13.66 -14.13
CA TYR A 136 23.33 12.82 -14.03
C TYR A 136 23.68 12.21 -15.41
N VAL A 137 22.66 11.68 -16.10
CA VAL A 137 22.73 11.30 -17.52
C VAL A 137 21.52 11.90 -18.23
N ALA A 138 21.76 12.64 -19.31
CA ALA A 138 20.70 13.25 -20.11
C ALA A 138 19.71 12.20 -20.62
N ALA A 139 18.42 12.51 -20.59
CA ALA A 139 17.35 11.62 -21.03
C ALA A 139 17.57 11.17 -22.50
N PRO A 140 17.14 9.95 -22.86
CA PRO A 140 17.22 9.51 -24.25
C PRO A 140 16.28 10.33 -25.13
N ALA A 141 16.68 10.55 -26.38
CA ALA A 141 15.91 11.38 -27.32
C ALA A 141 14.45 10.92 -27.41
N GLY A 142 13.52 11.86 -27.20
CA GLY A 142 12.08 11.62 -27.20
C GLY A 142 11.50 11.25 -25.83
N PHE A 143 12.29 11.20 -24.76
CA PHE A 143 11.83 10.94 -23.38
C PHE A 143 12.08 12.12 -22.43
N GLU A 144 12.47 13.28 -22.96
CA GLU A 144 12.74 14.49 -22.18
C GLU A 144 11.53 14.87 -21.30
N GLY A 145 11.79 15.24 -20.05
CA GLY A 145 10.77 15.60 -19.05
C GLY A 145 10.00 14.43 -18.44
N ARG A 146 10.09 13.22 -19.01
CA ARG A 146 9.38 12.01 -18.52
C ARG A 146 10.31 10.93 -17.96
N THR A 147 11.53 10.87 -18.47
CA THR A 147 12.59 9.96 -18.02
C THR A 147 13.78 10.75 -17.56
N TYR A 148 14.37 10.39 -16.42
CA TYR A 148 15.46 11.14 -15.82
C TYR A 148 16.35 10.30 -14.92
N ALA A 149 17.60 10.75 -14.76
CA ALA A 149 18.53 10.29 -13.73
C ALA A 149 19.14 11.54 -13.07
N VAL A 150 19.02 11.66 -11.74
CA VAL A 150 19.47 12.83 -10.98
C VAL A 150 20.19 12.39 -9.71
N GLN A 151 21.33 13.01 -9.42
CA GLN A 151 22.07 12.76 -8.19
C GLN A 151 21.60 13.74 -7.10
N ARG A 152 21.27 13.22 -5.92
CA ARG A 152 20.98 13.98 -4.71
C ARG A 152 21.88 13.46 -3.59
N GLY A 153 22.95 14.20 -3.29
CA GLY A 153 23.97 13.72 -2.36
C GLY A 153 24.61 12.44 -2.87
N ASN A 154 24.51 11.36 -2.10
CA ASN A 154 25.02 10.04 -2.46
C ASN A 154 23.98 9.08 -3.06
N LEU A 155 22.79 9.60 -3.40
CA LEU A 155 21.73 8.86 -4.05
C LEU A 155 21.68 9.20 -5.54
N LEU A 156 21.56 8.18 -6.39
CA LEU A 156 21.01 8.32 -7.74
C LEU A 156 19.51 7.99 -7.74
N LEU A 157 18.69 8.97 -8.09
CA LEU A 157 17.26 8.79 -8.34
C LEU A 157 17.00 8.70 -9.85
N VAL A 158 16.29 7.66 -10.29
CA VAL A 158 15.95 7.43 -11.69
C VAL A 158 14.44 7.34 -11.86
N GLY A 159 13.85 8.11 -12.77
CA GLY A 159 12.44 8.00 -13.14
C GLY A 159 12.26 7.48 -14.57
N LEU A 160 11.31 6.57 -14.78
CA LEU A 160 11.05 5.90 -16.06
C LEU A 160 9.61 6.10 -16.53
N ASP A 161 9.42 6.26 -17.85
CA ASP A 161 8.11 6.14 -18.51
C ASP A 161 7.92 4.68 -18.95
N GLN A 162 7.04 3.95 -18.27
CA GLN A 162 6.78 2.54 -18.52
C GLN A 162 5.74 2.26 -19.62
N PHE A 163 5.25 3.28 -20.32
CA PHE A 163 4.13 3.13 -21.24
C PHE A 163 4.58 3.21 -22.70
N GLU A 164 5.10 2.13 -23.24
CA GLU A 164 5.57 2.11 -24.62
C GLU A 164 4.38 2.02 -25.61
N THR A 165 4.16 3.08 -26.38
CA THR A 165 3.14 3.11 -27.44
C THR A 165 3.69 2.48 -28.72
N PHE A 166 2.96 1.54 -29.32
CA PHE A 166 3.34 0.93 -30.61
C PHE A 166 2.17 0.92 -31.60
N THR A 167 2.48 0.83 -32.90
CA THR A 167 1.48 0.62 -33.95
C THR A 167 1.19 -0.87 -34.09
N SER A 168 -0.08 -1.28 -34.05
CA SER A 168 -0.56 -2.69 -34.05
C SER A 168 -0.11 -3.57 -35.23
N THR A 169 0.59 -3.01 -36.22
CA THR A 169 1.19 -3.74 -37.35
C THR A 169 2.53 -4.39 -37.03
N VAL A 170 3.14 -4.05 -35.89
CA VAL A 170 4.38 -4.67 -35.41
C VAL A 170 4.01 -5.57 -34.24
N GLY A 171 4.34 -6.86 -34.33
CA GLY A 171 4.00 -7.88 -33.33
C GLY A 171 4.60 -7.57 -31.95
N GLY A 172 3.92 -6.72 -31.19
CA GLY A 172 4.14 -6.48 -29.77
C GLY A 172 3.11 -7.26 -28.94
N SER A 173 3.51 -7.64 -27.73
CA SER A 173 2.56 -8.06 -26.71
C SER A 173 1.66 -6.88 -26.35
N TYR A 174 0.35 -7.10 -26.42
CA TYR A 174 -0.67 -6.11 -26.09
C TYR A 174 -0.95 -6.13 -24.60
N THR A 175 -1.23 -4.98 -24.00
CA THR A 175 -1.88 -4.95 -22.69
C THR A 175 -3.36 -5.25 -22.90
N ASN A 176 -3.88 -6.29 -22.23
CA ASN A 176 -5.32 -6.52 -22.18
C ASN A 176 -5.93 -5.51 -21.21
N VAL A 177 -6.89 -4.72 -21.66
CA VAL A 177 -7.68 -3.85 -20.80
C VAL A 177 -9.15 -4.20 -21.00
N GLY A 178 -9.72 -4.94 -20.05
CA GLY A 178 -11.05 -5.54 -20.21
C GLY A 178 -11.08 -6.52 -21.40
N SER A 179 -11.94 -6.24 -22.39
CA SER A 179 -12.07 -7.04 -23.62
C SER A 179 -11.27 -6.50 -24.82
N GLU A 180 -10.50 -5.43 -24.64
CA GLU A 180 -9.76 -4.76 -25.72
C GLU A 180 -8.25 -5.01 -25.63
N MET A 181 -7.61 -5.12 -26.79
CA MET A 181 -6.16 -5.24 -26.95
C MET A 181 -5.56 -3.83 -27.13
N ALA A 182 -4.92 -3.29 -26.09
CA ALA A 182 -4.27 -1.99 -26.14
C ALA A 182 -2.89 -2.09 -26.83
N SER A 183 -2.58 -1.14 -27.72
CA SER A 183 -1.24 -1.00 -28.29
C SER A 183 -0.35 -0.06 -27.45
N VAL A 184 -0.46 -0.22 -26.14
CA VAL A 184 0.44 0.30 -25.12
C VAL A 184 1.00 -0.92 -24.42
N ARG A 185 2.31 -1.00 -24.34
CA ARG A 185 3.03 -2.04 -23.61
C ARG A 185 3.52 -1.43 -22.31
N VAL A 186 3.12 -2.02 -21.18
CA VAL A 186 3.60 -1.62 -19.85
C VAL A 186 4.95 -2.30 -19.60
N ASP A 187 6.02 -1.68 -20.08
CA ASP A 187 7.39 -2.16 -19.98
C ASP A 187 8.38 -1.05 -20.39
N VAL A 188 9.68 -1.27 -20.15
CA VAL A 188 10.75 -0.39 -20.65
C VAL A 188 11.64 -1.16 -21.61
N THR A 189 11.69 -0.74 -22.87
CA THR A 189 12.53 -1.37 -23.89
C THR A 189 13.29 -0.36 -24.75
N GLY A 190 14.03 -0.87 -25.74
CA GLY A 190 14.66 -0.06 -26.78
C GLY A 190 15.63 0.99 -26.24
N ALA A 191 15.48 2.23 -26.73
CA ALA A 191 16.38 3.34 -26.39
C ALA A 191 16.34 3.70 -24.90
N GLN A 192 15.18 3.62 -24.25
CA GLN A 192 15.07 3.93 -22.82
C GLN A 192 15.76 2.85 -21.96
N LEU A 193 15.60 1.57 -22.30
CA LEU A 193 16.29 0.50 -21.57
C LEU A 193 17.81 0.56 -21.74
N ALA A 194 18.29 0.80 -22.96
CA ALA A 194 19.73 0.96 -23.22
C ALA A 194 20.31 2.19 -22.50
N TRP A 195 19.53 3.27 -22.41
CA TRP A 195 19.89 4.44 -21.62
C TRP A 195 19.96 4.12 -20.12
N LEU A 196 18.99 3.39 -19.58
CA LEU A 196 18.95 2.97 -18.19
C LEU A 196 20.19 2.12 -17.83
N ASP A 197 20.48 1.10 -18.63
CA ASP A 197 21.67 0.25 -18.46
C ASP A 197 22.97 1.06 -18.41
N ASN A 198 23.11 2.05 -19.31
CA ASN A 198 24.24 2.96 -19.31
C ASN A 198 24.27 3.89 -18.07
N ALA A 199 23.13 4.44 -17.65
CA ALA A 199 23.05 5.31 -16.47
C ALA A 199 23.45 4.56 -15.20
N LEU A 200 22.95 3.34 -15.03
CA LEU A 200 23.27 2.48 -13.89
C LEU A 200 24.73 1.99 -13.92
N THR A 201 25.27 1.67 -15.11
CA THR A 201 26.70 1.36 -15.27
C THR A 201 27.58 2.51 -14.81
N GLN A 202 27.22 3.75 -15.18
CA GLN A 202 27.96 4.94 -14.76
C GLN A 202 27.82 5.19 -13.25
N ALA A 203 26.63 4.98 -12.69
CA ALA A 203 26.37 5.11 -11.25
C ALA A 203 27.24 4.16 -10.43
N ASN A 204 27.27 2.88 -10.81
CA ASN A 204 28.08 1.84 -10.14
C ASN A 204 29.59 2.08 -10.24
N ALA A 205 30.05 2.92 -11.18
CA ALA A 205 31.45 3.30 -11.32
C ALA A 205 31.79 4.63 -10.62
N ASP A 206 30.78 5.39 -10.18
CA ASP A 206 30.97 6.70 -9.55
C ASP A 206 31.04 6.56 -8.02
N PRO A 207 32.19 6.86 -7.39
CA PRO A 207 32.35 6.71 -5.94
C PRO A 207 31.54 7.71 -5.11
N SER A 208 30.89 8.70 -5.75
CA SER A 208 29.97 9.62 -5.07
C SER A 208 28.54 9.08 -4.97
N ILE A 209 28.23 7.95 -5.61
CA ILE A 209 26.94 7.27 -5.53
C ILE A 209 27.07 6.03 -4.66
N ASN A 210 26.32 5.98 -3.56
CA ASN A 210 26.23 4.82 -2.68
C ASN A 210 24.94 4.02 -2.91
N HIS A 211 23.87 4.69 -3.33
CA HIS A 211 22.54 4.09 -3.43
C HIS A 211 21.86 4.45 -4.74
N ILE A 212 21.04 3.54 -5.26
CA ILE A 212 20.27 3.71 -6.48
C ILE A 212 18.80 3.40 -6.21
N VAL A 213 17.94 4.41 -6.42
CA VAL A 213 16.49 4.28 -6.34
C VAL A 213 15.89 4.49 -7.73
N VAL A 214 15.05 3.56 -8.17
CA VAL A 214 14.36 3.62 -9.47
C VAL A 214 12.85 3.73 -9.26
N MET A 215 12.22 4.69 -9.92
CA MET A 215 10.78 4.89 -9.94
C MET A 215 10.22 4.57 -11.33
N ALA A 216 9.11 3.86 -11.37
CA ALA A 216 8.29 3.69 -12.57
C ALA A 216 6.87 3.29 -12.13
N HIS A 217 5.83 3.48 -12.93
CA HIS A 217 4.48 3.42 -12.38
C HIS A 217 3.99 2.02 -12.00
N ALA A 218 4.22 1.02 -12.85
CA ALA A 218 3.65 -0.31 -12.67
C ALA A 218 4.55 -1.24 -11.84
N PRO A 219 3.98 -2.06 -10.94
CA PRO A 219 4.73 -3.08 -10.21
C PRO A 219 5.26 -4.17 -11.16
N ILE A 220 6.41 -4.77 -10.83
CA ILE A 220 7.09 -5.80 -11.62
C ILE A 220 7.17 -7.12 -10.87
N ALA A 221 7.70 -7.10 -9.65
CA ALA A 221 7.84 -8.29 -8.82
C ALA A 221 6.51 -8.64 -8.14
N GLY A 222 6.20 -9.93 -8.03
CA GLY A 222 4.87 -10.33 -7.57
C GLY A 222 4.73 -11.82 -7.30
N ARG A 223 5.42 -12.34 -6.28
CA ARG A 223 5.16 -13.70 -5.80
C ARG A 223 3.99 -13.72 -4.82
N ASP A 224 3.85 -12.69 -3.98
CA ASP A 224 2.83 -12.60 -2.93
C ASP A 224 1.98 -11.33 -3.09
N TYR A 225 1.19 -11.31 -4.16
CA TYR A 225 0.38 -10.17 -4.54
C TYR A 225 -0.56 -9.73 -3.40
N VAL A 226 -0.44 -8.46 -2.98
CA VAL A 226 -1.68 -7.70 -2.73
C VAL A 226 -2.45 -7.80 -4.04
N ASP A 227 -3.67 -8.33 -4.01
CA ASP A 227 -4.46 -8.52 -5.22
C ASP A 227 -4.64 -7.16 -5.92
N VAL A 228 -3.76 -6.89 -6.89
CA VAL A 228 -3.71 -5.64 -7.64
C VAL A 228 -5.02 -5.45 -8.39
N GLN A 229 -5.75 -6.53 -8.70
CA GLN A 229 -7.08 -6.43 -9.30
C GLN A 229 -8.17 -6.14 -8.26
N ALA A 230 -7.97 -6.50 -6.99
CA ALA A 230 -8.85 -6.07 -5.92
C ALA A 230 -8.67 -4.56 -5.66
N THR A 231 -7.43 -4.08 -5.62
CA THR A 231 -7.12 -2.73 -5.11
C THR A 231 -6.97 -1.66 -6.20
N SER A 232 -6.63 -2.02 -7.45
CA SER A 232 -6.46 -1.07 -8.55
C SER A 232 -7.02 -1.61 -9.89
N SER A 233 -6.59 -1.04 -11.02
CA SER A 233 -6.94 -1.54 -12.35
C SER A 233 -6.37 -2.93 -12.66
N GLY A 234 -5.41 -3.41 -11.86
CA GLY A 234 -4.68 -4.63 -12.12
C GLY A 234 -3.47 -4.45 -13.04
N LEU A 235 -3.09 -3.21 -13.38
CA LEU A 235 -1.97 -2.96 -14.28
C LEU A 235 -0.65 -3.41 -13.64
N LYS A 236 0.18 -4.06 -14.44
CA LYS A 236 1.49 -4.58 -14.03
C LYS A 236 2.45 -4.50 -15.20
N ASN A 237 3.74 -4.51 -14.90
CA ASN A 237 4.73 -4.74 -15.94
C ASN A 237 4.44 -6.07 -16.64
N LEU A 238 4.50 -6.04 -17.96
CA LEU A 238 4.10 -7.13 -18.83
C LEU A 238 5.03 -8.35 -18.73
N THR A 239 6.33 -8.13 -18.47
CA THR A 239 7.35 -9.17 -18.55
C THR A 239 7.82 -9.69 -17.18
N GLY A 240 7.43 -9.02 -16.10
CA GLY A 240 7.68 -9.44 -14.72
C GLY A 240 9.17 -9.56 -14.39
N GLU A 241 9.50 -10.38 -13.39
CA GLU A 241 10.88 -10.54 -12.88
C GLU A 241 11.85 -11.15 -13.90
N ASN A 242 11.34 -11.88 -14.89
CA ASN A 242 12.15 -12.45 -15.98
C ASN A 242 12.33 -11.47 -17.15
N GLY A 243 11.70 -10.30 -17.06
CA GLY A 243 11.71 -9.26 -18.07
C GLY A 243 13.02 -8.47 -18.13
N PRO A 244 13.30 -7.82 -19.27
CA PRO A 244 14.55 -7.09 -19.45
C PRO A 244 14.69 -5.91 -18.49
N LEU A 245 13.58 -5.25 -18.11
CA LEU A 245 13.62 -4.18 -17.12
C LEU A 245 14.09 -4.70 -15.75
N TRP A 246 13.40 -5.70 -15.17
CA TRP A 246 13.77 -6.25 -13.86
C TRP A 246 15.20 -6.80 -13.83
N GLN A 247 15.58 -7.53 -14.87
CA GLN A 247 16.93 -8.08 -14.99
C GLN A 247 17.98 -6.97 -15.06
N THR A 248 17.67 -5.83 -15.69
CA THR A 248 18.57 -4.66 -15.68
C THR A 248 18.70 -4.09 -14.27
N LEU A 249 17.59 -3.92 -13.53
CA LEU A 249 17.64 -3.43 -12.14
C LEU A 249 18.48 -4.35 -11.24
N ALA A 250 18.23 -5.66 -11.32
CA ALA A 250 18.94 -6.66 -10.52
C ALA A 250 20.44 -6.74 -10.87
N ASN A 251 20.79 -6.74 -12.17
CA ASN A 251 22.19 -6.82 -12.60
C ASN A 251 23.03 -5.61 -12.18
N HIS A 252 22.37 -4.46 -11.93
CA HIS A 252 23.00 -3.22 -11.51
C HIS A 252 22.87 -2.94 -10.01
N ASN A 253 22.40 -3.91 -9.22
CA ASN A 253 22.23 -3.78 -7.77
C ASN A 253 21.38 -2.57 -7.36
N VAL A 254 20.26 -2.33 -8.03
CA VAL A 254 19.31 -1.29 -7.62
C VAL A 254 18.76 -1.63 -6.23
N ASP A 255 18.92 -0.72 -5.27
CA ASP A 255 18.51 -0.96 -3.87
C ASP A 255 17.00 -0.97 -3.71
N LEU A 256 16.33 -0.02 -4.37
CA LEU A 256 14.90 0.24 -4.19
C LEU A 256 14.22 0.59 -5.51
N TYR A 257 13.13 -0.11 -5.80
CA TYR A 257 12.22 0.14 -6.89
C TYR A 257 10.88 0.64 -6.34
N LEU A 258 10.41 1.80 -6.79
CA LEU A 258 9.23 2.49 -6.25
C LEU A 258 8.09 2.59 -7.28
N PRO A 259 7.25 1.55 -7.40
CA PRO A 259 6.02 1.62 -8.16
C PRO A 259 4.87 2.35 -7.46
N GLY A 260 3.94 2.83 -8.29
CA GLY A 260 2.60 3.25 -7.90
C GLY A 260 1.61 2.15 -8.28
N GLU A 261 0.51 2.53 -8.97
CA GLU A 261 -0.58 1.70 -9.50
C GLU A 261 -1.36 0.88 -8.46
N VAL A 262 -0.68 0.09 -7.62
CA VAL A 262 -1.30 -0.71 -6.57
C VAL A 262 -1.74 0.26 -5.47
N HIS A 263 -3.03 0.57 -5.42
CA HIS A 263 -3.66 1.46 -4.43
C HIS A 263 -3.69 0.88 -3.00
N ALA A 264 -2.65 0.15 -2.63
CA ALA A 264 -2.44 -0.45 -1.34
C ALA A 264 -0.93 -0.58 -1.10
N VAL A 265 -0.53 -0.43 0.15
CA VAL A 265 0.88 -0.66 0.52
C VAL A 265 1.23 -2.12 0.23
N SER A 266 2.22 -2.33 -0.64
CA SER A 266 2.70 -3.66 -1.01
C SER A 266 4.21 -3.66 -1.19
N MET A 267 4.83 -4.80 -0.87
CA MET A 267 6.28 -4.93 -0.88
C MET A 267 6.65 -6.29 -1.45
N GLN A 268 7.73 -6.33 -2.21
CA GLN A 268 8.26 -7.57 -2.73
C GLN A 268 9.76 -7.43 -2.93
N MET A 269 10.53 -8.39 -2.42
CA MET A 269 11.90 -8.55 -2.87
C MET A 269 11.97 -9.61 -3.96
N ALA A 270 12.72 -9.32 -5.02
CA ALA A 270 13.20 -10.35 -5.92
C ALA A 270 14.58 -9.98 -6.47
N SER A 271 15.47 -10.98 -6.58
CA SER A 271 16.84 -10.77 -7.10
C SER A 271 17.59 -9.61 -6.42
N ASP A 272 17.47 -9.54 -5.09
CA ASP A 272 18.06 -8.52 -4.21
C ASP A 272 17.58 -7.07 -4.41
N VAL A 273 16.62 -6.83 -5.31
CA VAL A 273 15.94 -5.53 -5.46
C VAL A 273 14.69 -5.50 -4.59
N LEU A 274 14.55 -4.49 -3.73
CA LEU A 274 13.31 -4.24 -3.00
C LEU A 274 12.34 -3.42 -3.83
N GLN A 275 11.14 -3.94 -4.09
CA GLN A 275 10.01 -3.17 -4.60
C GLN A 275 9.11 -2.74 -3.45
N VAL A 276 8.80 -1.44 -3.37
CA VAL A 276 7.80 -0.90 -2.42
C VAL A 276 6.79 -0.04 -3.17
N VAL A 277 5.53 -0.46 -3.15
CA VAL A 277 4.41 0.40 -3.55
C VAL A 277 3.89 1.12 -2.31
N THR A 278 3.91 2.44 -2.36
CA THR A 278 3.11 3.26 -1.44
C THR A 278 1.66 3.20 -1.92
N GLY A 279 0.71 2.97 -1.01
CA GLY A 279 -0.71 2.95 -1.36
C GLY A 279 -1.19 4.28 -1.97
N THR A 280 -2.49 4.39 -2.21
CA THR A 280 -3.05 5.63 -2.79
C THR A 280 -3.32 6.69 -1.72
N ASN A 281 -3.28 7.95 -2.11
CA ASN A 281 -3.69 9.09 -1.31
C ASN A 281 -5.19 9.40 -1.41
N ILE A 282 -6.00 8.62 -2.14
CA ILE A 282 -7.45 8.90 -2.27
C ILE A 282 -8.32 7.64 -2.09
N PHE A 283 -7.85 6.42 -2.37
CA PHE A 283 -8.72 5.24 -2.47
C PHE A 283 -8.15 3.91 -1.92
N GLN A 284 -7.82 3.84 -0.64
CA GLN A 284 -7.47 2.56 0.00
C GLN A 284 -8.51 2.23 1.07
N PRO A 285 -9.59 1.47 0.78
CA PRO A 285 -10.57 1.10 1.80
C PRO A 285 -9.90 0.23 2.87
N THR A 286 -9.99 0.64 4.13
CA THR A 286 -9.42 -0.10 5.27
C THR A 286 -10.28 -1.31 5.66
N ASP A 287 -11.52 -1.37 5.16
CA ASP A 287 -12.60 -2.24 5.65
C ASP A 287 -13.22 -3.13 4.57
N ARG A 288 -12.73 -3.09 3.31
CA ARG A 288 -13.35 -3.83 2.19
C ARG A 288 -12.34 -4.42 1.22
N GLY A 289 -12.61 -5.67 0.83
CA GLY A 289 -12.01 -6.31 -0.34
C GLY A 289 -12.33 -5.54 -1.62
N GLY A 290 -11.42 -4.66 -1.99
CA GLY A 290 -11.29 -4.05 -3.30
C GLY A 290 -12.12 -2.81 -3.65
N VAL A 291 -11.52 -1.95 -4.48
CA VAL A 291 -12.08 -0.64 -4.92
C VAL A 291 -13.32 -0.76 -5.81
N GLY A 292 -13.53 -1.93 -6.43
CA GLY A 292 -14.62 -2.15 -7.39
C GLY A 292 -16.04 -2.15 -6.81
N SER A 293 -16.18 -2.26 -5.48
CA SER A 293 -17.49 -2.45 -4.81
C SER A 293 -17.79 -1.41 -3.71
N ILE A 294 -17.06 -0.30 -3.66
CA ILE A 294 -17.27 0.72 -2.64
C ILE A 294 -18.51 1.56 -2.99
N GLY A 295 -19.60 1.35 -2.25
CA GLY A 295 -20.78 2.22 -2.30
C GLY A 295 -20.52 3.51 -1.56
N PHE A 296 -20.24 4.59 -2.27
CA PHE A 296 -20.10 5.93 -1.69
C PHE A 296 -21.46 6.48 -1.30
N ASN A 297 -21.61 7.06 -0.11
CA ASN A 297 -22.85 7.71 0.31
C ASN A 297 -22.58 9.15 0.76
N LEU A 298 -23.38 10.11 0.27
CA LEU A 298 -23.26 11.52 0.66
C LEU A 298 -23.53 11.72 2.16
N ASN A 299 -24.32 10.82 2.75
CA ASN A 299 -24.73 10.89 4.15
C ASN A 299 -23.92 9.96 5.06
N ALA A 300 -23.02 9.13 4.52
CA ALA A 300 -22.20 8.21 5.30
C ALA A 300 -20.84 7.98 4.60
N PRO A 301 -19.72 8.39 5.23
CA PRO A 301 -18.41 8.18 4.62
C PRO A 301 -18.01 6.72 4.61
N VAL A 302 -17.14 6.37 3.67
CA VAL A 302 -16.35 5.14 3.71
C VAL A 302 -15.03 5.46 4.41
N THR A 303 -14.60 4.57 5.31
CA THR A 303 -13.27 4.68 5.92
C THR A 303 -12.22 4.22 4.92
N SER A 304 -11.18 5.03 4.79
CA SER A 304 -10.04 4.80 3.94
C SER A 304 -8.78 5.23 4.69
N GLU A 305 -7.63 5.04 4.07
CA GLU A 305 -6.36 5.55 4.55
C GLU A 305 -5.60 6.25 3.43
N GLN A 306 -4.72 7.16 3.83
CA GLN A 306 -3.68 7.71 2.99
C GLN A 306 -2.33 7.32 3.57
N ASN A 307 -1.37 7.06 2.69
CA ASN A 307 -0.05 6.60 3.05
C ASN A 307 1.02 7.42 2.33
N TYR A 308 2.17 7.59 2.98
CA TYR A 308 3.42 7.96 2.33
C TYR A 308 4.59 7.24 2.99
N MET A 309 5.75 7.26 2.35
CA MET A 309 6.98 6.68 2.88
C MET A 309 8.05 7.76 3.02
N VAL A 310 8.69 7.79 4.18
CA VAL A 310 9.91 8.54 4.42
C VAL A 310 11.09 7.65 4.09
N VAL A 311 12.05 8.18 3.34
CA VAL A 311 13.27 7.49 2.91
C VAL A 311 14.46 8.31 3.38
N GLU A 312 15.20 7.79 4.36
CA GLU A 312 16.42 8.42 4.86
C GLU A 312 17.63 7.67 4.32
N VAL A 313 18.49 8.37 3.58
CA VAL A 313 19.66 7.77 2.91
C VAL A 313 20.94 8.15 3.64
N TYR A 314 21.72 7.14 4.03
CA TYR A 314 23.02 7.26 4.68
C TYR A 314 24.12 6.76 3.76
N GLU A 315 25.39 6.75 4.18
CA GLU A 315 26.48 6.18 3.37
C GLU A 315 26.35 4.66 3.20
N ASP A 316 25.89 3.98 4.25
CA ASP A 316 25.93 2.52 4.39
C ASP A 316 24.56 1.85 4.52
N ARG A 317 23.48 2.63 4.45
CA ARG A 317 22.11 2.12 4.54
C ARG A 317 21.05 3.09 4.01
N ILE A 318 19.85 2.55 3.80
CA ILE A 318 18.60 3.29 3.58
C ILE A 318 17.62 2.89 4.67
N ASP A 319 17.08 3.87 5.41
CA ASP A 319 16.01 3.65 6.39
C ASP A 319 14.67 4.06 5.78
N LEU A 320 13.68 3.16 5.81
CA LEU A 320 12.34 3.34 5.28
C LEU A 320 11.33 3.40 6.42
N THR A 321 10.41 4.36 6.38
CA THR A 321 9.29 4.45 7.32
C THR A 321 8.00 4.72 6.56
N ILE A 322 7.04 3.80 6.61
CA ILE A 322 5.69 4.05 6.08
C ILE A 322 4.86 4.70 7.15
N LYS A 323 4.13 5.75 6.76
CA LYS A 323 3.23 6.51 7.61
C LYS A 323 1.84 6.51 7.01
N TRP A 324 0.82 6.36 7.85
CA TRP A 324 -0.57 6.29 7.43
C TRP A 324 -1.45 7.24 8.24
N ILE A 325 -2.58 7.64 7.66
CA ILE A 325 -3.63 8.37 8.37
C ILE A 325 -5.00 7.94 7.89
N GLU A 326 -5.95 7.83 8.82
CA GLU A 326 -7.34 7.56 8.47
C GLU A 326 -7.94 8.74 7.70
N THR A 327 -8.59 8.44 6.58
CA THR A 327 -9.34 9.36 5.75
C THR A 327 -10.78 8.88 5.59
N LYS A 328 -11.71 9.82 5.44
CA LYS A 328 -13.12 9.55 5.19
C LYS A 328 -13.47 10.02 3.79
N ILE A 329 -14.17 9.17 3.03
CA ILE A 329 -14.58 9.48 1.65
C ILE A 329 -16.09 9.54 1.57
N TRP A 330 -16.63 10.68 1.17
CA TRP A 330 -18.05 10.86 0.84
C TRP A 330 -18.25 10.83 -0.66
N GLY A 331 -19.46 10.44 -1.09
CA GLY A 331 -19.87 10.64 -2.46
C GLY A 331 -21.23 10.07 -2.79
N SER A 332 -21.79 10.36 -3.96
CA SER A 332 -23.10 9.85 -4.34
C SER A 332 -23.04 8.43 -4.92
N GLN A 333 -23.90 7.52 -4.43
CA GLN A 333 -24.19 6.24 -5.10
C GLN A 333 -25.38 6.44 -6.05
N GLY A 334 -25.18 6.22 -7.35
CA GLY A 334 -26.30 6.02 -8.27
C GLY A 334 -26.04 6.48 -9.70
N GLY A 335 -26.19 5.55 -10.65
CA GLY A 335 -26.37 5.86 -12.07
C GLY A 335 -25.15 5.66 -12.97
N GLY A 336 -24.61 4.44 -13.03
CA GLY A 336 -23.47 4.10 -13.90
C GLY A 336 -22.13 4.47 -13.26
N ASN A 337 -21.18 3.53 -13.28
CA ASN A 337 -19.80 3.74 -12.83
C ASN A 337 -19.03 4.67 -13.80
N ASP A 338 -19.58 5.84 -14.08
CA ASP A 338 -18.98 6.81 -14.97
C ASP A 338 -18.91 8.18 -14.27
N PRO A 339 -17.80 8.46 -13.54
CA PRO A 339 -17.59 9.71 -12.81
C PRO A 339 -17.44 10.96 -13.69
N VAL A 340 -17.72 10.88 -14.99
CA VAL A 340 -17.23 11.87 -15.97
C VAL A 340 -18.37 12.57 -16.74
N ASN A 341 -19.65 12.40 -16.37
CA ASN A 341 -20.75 13.16 -17.02
C ASN A 341 -21.16 14.43 -16.28
N ASP A 342 -20.65 14.69 -15.08
CA ASP A 342 -20.74 15.98 -14.41
C ASP A 342 -19.34 16.32 -13.90
N GLU A 343 -18.96 17.59 -14.04
CA GLU A 343 -17.69 18.19 -13.64
C GLU A 343 -16.90 17.43 -12.56
N PRO A 344 -15.60 17.17 -12.76
CA PRO A 344 -14.80 16.40 -11.83
C PRO A 344 -14.94 17.00 -10.43
N TYR A 345 -15.28 16.15 -9.44
CA TYR A 345 -15.40 16.45 -8.02
C TYR A 345 -16.72 17.01 -7.46
N LYS A 346 -17.81 17.15 -8.22
CA LYS A 346 -19.11 17.47 -7.58
C LYS A 346 -19.61 16.39 -6.61
N ASN A 347 -19.14 15.15 -6.76
CA ASN A 347 -19.78 13.99 -6.15
C ASN A 347 -18.86 13.12 -5.29
N ARG A 348 -17.59 13.50 -5.04
CA ARG A 348 -16.70 12.77 -4.11
C ARG A 348 -15.76 13.71 -3.40
N GLU A 349 -15.59 13.48 -2.10
CA GLU A 349 -14.72 14.29 -1.26
C GLU A 349 -13.99 13.41 -0.25
N ALA A 350 -12.68 13.59 -0.15
CA ALA A 350 -11.84 12.93 0.84
C ALA A 350 -11.47 13.93 1.94
N ARG A 351 -11.78 13.61 3.20
CA ARG A 351 -11.44 14.47 4.33
C ARG A 351 -10.82 13.67 5.48
N VAL A 352 -9.97 14.32 6.26
CA VAL A 352 -9.42 13.78 7.52
C VAL A 352 -10.10 14.48 8.70
N ALA A 353 -10.55 13.74 9.71
CA ALA A 353 -11.15 14.34 10.90
C ALA A 353 -10.15 15.28 11.58
N ILE A 354 -10.59 16.40 12.13
CA ILE A 354 -9.69 17.43 12.66
C ILE A 354 -8.80 16.91 13.78
N ASP A 355 -9.34 16.06 14.66
CA ASP A 355 -8.60 15.44 15.76
C ASP A 355 -7.59 14.43 15.22
N THR A 356 -7.94 13.67 14.17
CA THR A 356 -7.02 12.76 13.47
C THR A 356 -5.89 13.54 12.79
N ALA A 357 -6.21 14.63 12.09
CA ALA A 357 -5.22 15.49 11.45
C ALA A 357 -4.31 16.17 12.48
N ALA A 358 -4.83 16.52 13.66
CA ALA A 358 -4.04 17.09 14.76
C ALA A 358 -3.14 16.04 15.43
N ALA A 359 -3.58 14.77 15.49
CA ALA A 359 -2.74 13.66 15.93
C ALA A 359 -1.62 13.34 14.93
N GLY A 360 -1.84 13.63 13.65
CA GLY A 360 -0.86 13.43 12.58
C GLY A 360 -0.86 12.00 12.05
N PHE A 361 0.03 11.76 11.08
CA PHE A 361 0.23 10.42 10.54
C PHE A 361 0.89 9.51 11.58
N GLN A 362 0.47 8.24 11.60
CA GLN A 362 1.00 7.21 12.45
C GLN A 362 2.02 6.36 11.69
N GLU A 363 3.06 5.90 12.37
CA GLU A 363 3.99 4.92 11.81
C GLU A 363 3.24 3.59 11.55
N ALA A 364 3.30 3.13 10.30
CA ALA A 364 2.72 1.86 9.86
C ALA A 364 3.76 0.75 9.77
N GLY A 365 5.05 1.10 9.62
CA GLY A 365 6.14 0.14 9.60
C GLY A 365 7.48 0.77 9.26
N THR A 366 8.56 0.10 9.67
CA THR A 366 9.95 0.52 9.39
C THR A 366 10.79 -0.59 8.82
N LEU A 367 11.84 -0.24 8.09
CA LEU A 367 12.85 -1.16 7.58
C LEU A 367 14.18 -0.45 7.37
N THR A 368 15.30 -1.13 7.67
CA THR A 368 16.64 -0.72 7.23
C THR A 368 17.15 -1.62 6.11
N ILE A 369 17.58 -1.05 4.99
CA ILE A 369 18.40 -1.70 3.96
C ILE A 369 19.87 -1.39 4.26
N ASP A 370 20.62 -2.32 4.87
CA ASP A 370 22.06 -2.16 5.14
C ASP A 370 22.88 -2.60 3.92
N THR A 371 23.62 -1.67 3.31
CA THR A 371 24.44 -1.90 2.12
C THR A 371 25.95 -1.97 2.42
N SER A 372 26.35 -1.95 3.70
CA SER A 372 27.75 -1.91 4.16
C SER A 372 28.61 -3.09 3.70
N ARG A 373 28.00 -4.18 3.21
CA ARG A 373 28.67 -5.41 2.79
C ARG A 373 28.54 -5.69 1.28
N GLY A 374 28.12 -4.70 0.50
CA GLY A 374 27.95 -4.81 -0.95
C GLY A 374 26.54 -5.29 -1.35
N SER A 375 26.13 -6.48 -0.90
CA SER A 375 24.73 -6.92 -1.09
C SER A 375 23.83 -6.36 0.01
N PRO A 376 22.59 -5.94 -0.31
CA PRO A 376 21.67 -5.39 0.68
C PRO A 376 21.28 -6.43 1.72
N VAL A 377 21.38 -6.05 2.99
CA VAL A 377 20.93 -6.83 4.15
C VAL A 377 19.82 -6.06 4.83
N TYR A 378 18.63 -6.63 4.82
CA TYR A 378 17.45 -6.02 5.38
C TYR A 378 17.36 -6.29 6.88
N ARG A 379 17.10 -5.25 7.67
CA ARG A 379 17.14 -5.31 9.13
C ARG A 379 15.95 -4.62 9.76
N ASN A 380 15.57 -5.14 10.92
CA ASN A 380 14.54 -4.60 11.80
C ASN A 380 13.23 -4.26 11.07
N PRO A 381 12.69 -5.16 10.21
CA PRO A 381 11.36 -4.94 9.65
C PRO A 381 10.34 -4.85 10.79
N ARG A 382 9.41 -3.90 10.72
CA ARG A 382 8.30 -3.71 11.67
C ARG A 382 7.01 -3.38 10.95
N GLY A 383 5.86 -3.69 11.57
CA GLY A 383 4.55 -3.30 11.06
C GLY A 383 4.32 -3.82 9.64
N LEU A 384 3.98 -2.94 8.69
CA LEU A 384 3.74 -3.33 7.30
C LEU A 384 4.96 -3.98 6.63
N PHE A 385 6.18 -3.58 6.99
CA PHE A 385 7.41 -4.21 6.50
C PHE A 385 7.68 -5.59 7.11
N LEU A 386 6.99 -5.96 8.17
CA LEU A 386 6.98 -7.33 8.69
C LEU A 386 5.83 -8.11 8.02
N LYS A 387 4.61 -7.58 8.09
CA LYS A 387 3.36 -8.22 7.65
C LYS A 387 3.24 -8.48 6.15
N LYS A 388 3.86 -7.65 5.31
CA LYS A 388 3.74 -7.73 3.84
C LYS A 388 5.01 -8.20 3.16
N TRP A 389 5.95 -8.72 3.94
CA TRP A 389 7.27 -9.01 3.43
C TRP A 389 7.44 -10.45 3.00
N SER A 390 7.71 -10.62 1.71
CA SER A 390 8.18 -11.87 1.11
C SER A 390 9.68 -11.79 0.87
N PHE A 391 10.47 -12.13 1.89
CA PHE A 391 11.81 -12.64 1.62
C PHE A 391 11.61 -14.01 0.96
N ASN A 392 12.56 -14.40 0.15
CA ASN A 392 12.68 -15.65 -0.59
C ASN A 392 12.67 -16.94 0.29
N ALA A 393 11.90 -17.01 1.39
CA ALA A 393 11.43 -18.17 2.18
C ALA A 393 10.97 -17.83 3.63
N THR A 394 10.35 -16.68 3.94
CA THR A 394 9.78 -16.50 5.29
C THR A 394 8.63 -15.50 5.27
N HIS A 395 7.40 -16.01 5.35
CA HIS A 395 6.21 -15.19 5.59
C HIS A 395 6.18 -14.81 7.08
N ASP A 396 5.58 -13.68 7.43
CA ASP A 396 5.43 -13.27 8.84
C ASP A 396 4.34 -14.07 9.53
N VAL A 397 4.67 -14.58 10.71
CA VAL A 397 3.80 -15.41 11.55
C VAL A 397 3.84 -14.98 13.02
N ASP A 398 4.47 -13.83 13.32
CA ASP A 398 4.39 -13.17 14.63
C ASP A 398 3.05 -12.44 14.73
N VAL A 399 1.98 -13.20 14.87
CA VAL A 399 0.61 -12.66 14.86
C VAL A 399 0.33 -11.79 16.09
N ASN A 400 1.19 -11.83 17.11
CA ASN A 400 1.03 -11.09 18.36
C ASN A 400 1.87 -9.79 18.41
N ASP A 401 2.78 -9.60 17.45
CA ASP A 401 3.60 -8.39 17.24
C ASP A 401 4.48 -8.05 18.45
N ASP A 402 5.04 -9.08 19.12
CA ASP A 402 5.97 -8.95 20.25
C ASP A 402 7.44 -9.19 19.89
N ASP A 403 7.73 -9.24 18.59
CA ASP A 403 9.04 -9.48 17.98
C ASP A 403 9.59 -10.90 18.25
N VAL A 404 8.74 -11.87 18.64
CA VAL A 404 9.15 -13.24 18.99
C VAL A 404 8.15 -14.28 18.45
N VAL A 405 8.55 -15.03 17.41
CA VAL A 405 7.74 -16.17 16.92
C VAL A 405 7.84 -17.38 17.85
N ASP A 406 6.88 -17.54 18.75
CA ASP A 406 6.85 -18.62 19.74
C ASP A 406 5.44 -19.24 19.98
N GLY A 407 5.29 -19.97 21.09
CA GLY A 407 4.02 -20.62 21.42
C GLY A 407 2.84 -19.65 21.58
N ALA A 408 3.09 -18.37 21.89
CA ALA A 408 2.08 -17.33 21.95
C ALA A 408 1.41 -17.12 20.58
N ASP A 409 2.20 -17.08 19.51
CA ASP A 409 1.69 -16.96 18.14
C ASP A 409 0.87 -18.17 17.73
N VAL A 410 1.33 -19.37 18.08
CA VAL A 410 0.56 -20.60 17.81
C VAL A 410 -0.81 -20.51 18.48
N ILE A 411 -0.87 -20.05 19.73
CA ILE A 411 -2.14 -19.91 20.46
C ILE A 411 -3.04 -18.87 19.79
N GLN A 412 -2.49 -17.71 19.44
CA GLN A 412 -3.24 -16.62 18.84
C GLN A 412 -3.71 -16.94 17.41
N PHE A 413 -2.84 -17.50 16.58
CA PHE A 413 -3.18 -17.99 15.24
C PHE A 413 -4.32 -19.01 15.30
N MET A 414 -4.22 -19.99 16.22
CA MET A 414 -5.24 -21.02 16.38
C MET A 414 -6.56 -20.46 16.94
N ALA A 415 -6.51 -19.41 17.77
CA ALA A 415 -7.69 -18.73 18.29
C ALA A 415 -8.45 -17.95 17.20
N GLY A 416 -7.73 -17.49 16.18
CA GLY A 416 -8.29 -16.77 15.05
C GLY A 416 -8.88 -17.66 13.94
N MET A 417 -8.61 -18.96 13.94
CA MET A 417 -9.16 -19.89 12.94
C MET A 417 -10.69 -19.83 12.90
N HIS A 418 -11.24 -19.72 11.69
CA HIS A 418 -12.69 -19.57 11.43
C HIS A 418 -13.33 -18.27 11.95
N THR A 419 -12.54 -17.27 12.33
CA THR A 419 -13.07 -15.94 12.66
C THR A 419 -13.59 -15.26 11.39
N ASP A 420 -14.73 -14.59 11.51
CA ASP A 420 -15.19 -13.68 10.47
C ASP A 420 -14.35 -12.40 10.55
N MET A 421 -13.45 -12.22 9.58
CA MET A 421 -12.59 -11.05 9.50
C MET A 421 -13.17 -9.94 8.63
N SER A 422 -14.43 -10.08 8.20
CA SER A 422 -15.08 -9.02 7.43
C SER A 422 -15.21 -7.74 8.28
N GLY A 423 -14.63 -6.65 7.78
CA GLY A 423 -14.64 -5.36 8.46
C GLY A 423 -13.53 -5.16 9.50
N LEU A 424 -12.58 -6.10 9.64
CA LEU A 424 -11.32 -5.87 10.35
C LEU A 424 -10.36 -5.05 9.47
N SER A 425 -9.51 -4.24 10.09
CA SER A 425 -8.34 -3.69 9.40
C SER A 425 -7.34 -4.80 9.07
N ILE A 426 -6.40 -4.53 8.16
CA ILE A 426 -5.35 -5.50 7.80
C ILE A 426 -4.49 -5.91 9.00
N HIS A 427 -4.28 -5.00 9.96
CA HIS A 427 -3.58 -5.28 11.20
C HIS A 427 -4.37 -6.24 12.09
N GLU A 428 -5.67 -6.01 12.24
CA GLU A 428 -6.56 -6.84 13.05
C GLU A 428 -6.80 -8.21 12.42
N ALA A 429 -6.88 -8.29 11.08
CA ALA A 429 -6.98 -9.55 10.34
C ALA A 429 -5.70 -10.39 10.51
N PHE A 430 -4.53 -9.77 10.36
CA PHE A 430 -3.25 -10.44 10.60
C PHE A 430 -3.12 -10.92 12.06
N ALA A 431 -3.52 -10.10 13.04
CA ALA A 431 -3.55 -10.50 14.45
C ALA A 431 -4.55 -11.64 14.72
N ALA A 432 -5.57 -11.80 13.87
CA ALA A 432 -6.48 -12.93 13.87
C ALA A 432 -5.98 -14.12 13.02
N GLY A 433 -4.74 -14.08 12.54
CA GLY A 433 -4.07 -15.19 11.84
C GLY A 433 -4.24 -15.22 10.33
N ASP A 434 -4.64 -14.10 9.69
CA ASP A 434 -4.55 -13.95 8.23
C ASP A 434 -3.10 -13.61 7.82
N VAL A 435 -2.28 -14.65 7.63
CA VAL A 435 -0.85 -14.51 7.29
C VAL A 435 -0.63 -14.45 5.76
N THR A 436 -1.67 -14.67 4.95
CA THR A 436 -1.63 -14.52 3.49
C THR A 436 -2.22 -13.18 3.01
N GLY A 437 -2.97 -12.49 3.86
CA GLY A 437 -3.55 -11.18 3.60
C GLY A 437 -4.85 -11.21 2.78
N ASP A 438 -5.57 -12.34 2.76
CA ASP A 438 -6.81 -12.52 1.99
C ASP A 438 -8.09 -12.33 2.83
N PHE A 439 -7.94 -11.85 4.07
CA PHE A 439 -8.97 -11.70 5.10
C PHE A 439 -9.62 -13.02 5.51
N ARG A 440 -8.85 -14.11 5.49
CA ARG A 440 -9.24 -15.41 6.01
C ARG A 440 -8.10 -15.97 6.86
N ASN A 441 -8.48 -16.81 7.81
CA ASN A 441 -7.54 -17.71 8.46
C ASN A 441 -8.04 -19.12 8.15
N ASP A 442 -7.52 -19.65 7.05
CA ASP A 442 -7.92 -20.93 6.49
C ASP A 442 -6.74 -21.90 6.33
N TYR A 443 -6.91 -22.93 5.49
CA TYR A 443 -5.90 -23.94 5.30
C TYR A 443 -4.61 -23.39 4.68
N ALA A 444 -4.71 -22.37 3.81
CA ALA A 444 -3.55 -21.72 3.22
C ALA A 444 -2.70 -21.05 4.30
N ASP A 445 -3.34 -20.27 5.18
CA ASP A 445 -2.69 -19.63 6.34
C ASP A 445 -2.09 -20.67 7.27
N PHE A 446 -2.81 -21.76 7.56
CA PHE A 446 -2.30 -22.82 8.44
C PHE A 446 -1.04 -23.49 7.87
N GLN A 447 -1.04 -23.83 6.58
CA GLN A 447 0.12 -24.45 5.94
C GLN A 447 1.32 -23.52 5.98
N LEU A 448 1.08 -22.24 5.73
CA LEU A 448 2.10 -21.21 5.72
C LEU A 448 2.66 -20.96 7.12
N PHE A 449 1.78 -20.72 8.08
CA PHE A 449 2.11 -20.51 9.49
C PHE A 449 2.96 -21.66 10.01
N LYS A 450 2.49 -22.90 9.80
CA LYS A 450 3.22 -24.09 10.23
C LYS A 450 4.62 -24.16 9.61
N SER A 451 4.73 -23.91 8.30
CA SER A 451 6.01 -24.02 7.59
C SER A 451 7.02 -23.03 8.16
N VAL A 452 6.65 -21.76 8.22
CA VAL A 452 7.50 -20.70 8.75
C VAL A 452 7.86 -20.94 10.21
N PHE A 453 6.89 -21.34 11.03
CA PHE A 453 7.13 -21.62 12.44
C PHE A 453 8.15 -22.74 12.63
N ASP A 454 8.03 -23.84 11.87
CA ASP A 454 9.00 -24.94 11.87
C ASP A 454 10.37 -24.48 11.32
N ASP A 455 10.42 -23.59 10.34
CA ASP A 455 11.68 -23.07 9.76
C ASP A 455 12.44 -22.18 10.77
N LEU A 456 11.70 -21.36 11.54
CA LEU A 456 12.27 -20.47 12.56
C LEU A 456 12.65 -21.21 13.86
N ASN A 457 11.82 -22.14 14.31
CA ASN A 457 11.99 -22.82 15.61
C ASN A 457 12.57 -24.24 15.52
N GLY A 458 12.80 -24.74 14.30
CA GLY A 458 13.32 -26.07 14.02
C GLY A 458 12.24 -27.08 13.64
N ALA A 459 12.60 -28.04 12.78
CA ALA A 459 11.67 -29.00 12.20
C ALA A 459 10.85 -29.75 13.29
N GLY A 460 9.52 -29.59 13.25
CA GLY A 460 8.57 -30.19 14.19
C GLY A 460 8.27 -29.34 15.41
N ALA A 461 8.79 -28.11 15.51
CA ALA A 461 8.50 -27.17 16.57
C ALA A 461 7.00 -26.82 16.65
N PHE A 462 6.31 -26.66 15.52
CA PHE A 462 4.88 -26.37 15.51
C PHE A 462 4.07 -27.52 16.14
N ALA A 463 4.43 -28.77 15.80
CA ALA A 463 3.81 -29.94 16.40
C ALA A 463 4.09 -30.05 17.90
N ALA A 464 5.29 -29.64 18.34
CA ALA A 464 5.64 -29.56 19.75
C ALA A 464 4.90 -28.44 20.49
N ALA A 465 4.68 -27.30 19.86
CA ALA A 465 3.91 -26.18 20.42
C ALA A 465 2.43 -26.53 20.62
N LEU A 466 1.87 -27.38 19.75
CA LEU A 466 0.52 -27.93 19.90
C LEU A 466 0.42 -29.03 20.98
N ALA A 467 1.55 -29.58 21.44
CA ALA A 467 1.54 -30.57 22.50
C ALA A 467 1.25 -29.87 23.84
N VAL A 468 -0.03 -29.85 24.23
CA VAL A 468 -0.46 -29.44 25.56
C VAL A 468 0.39 -30.19 26.59
N PRO A 469 1.13 -29.51 27.49
CA PRO A 469 1.90 -30.19 28.51
C PRO A 469 0.98 -31.13 29.26
N GLU A 470 1.24 -32.44 29.20
CA GLU A 470 0.52 -33.38 30.05
C GLU A 470 0.67 -32.87 31.49
N PRO A 471 -0.43 -32.69 32.26
CA PRO A 471 -0.32 -32.23 33.61
C PRO A 471 0.65 -33.18 34.34
N PRO A 472 1.69 -32.66 35.02
CA PRO A 472 2.72 -33.51 35.59
C PRO A 472 2.06 -34.58 36.46
N PRO A 473 2.53 -35.84 36.46
CA PRO A 473 1.87 -36.95 37.17
C PRO A 473 1.56 -36.67 38.64
N LEU A 474 2.28 -35.72 39.25
CA LEU A 474 2.05 -35.18 40.59
C LEU A 474 0.68 -34.49 40.76
N GLY A 475 0.15 -33.83 39.72
CA GLY A 475 -1.19 -33.22 39.70
C GLY A 475 -2.32 -34.24 39.66
N LEU A 476 -2.13 -35.35 38.94
CA LEU A 476 -3.08 -36.47 38.89
C LEU A 476 -3.08 -37.29 40.19
N MET A 477 -1.91 -37.47 40.83
CA MET A 477 -1.83 -38.14 42.14
C MET A 477 -2.48 -37.33 43.27
N THR A 478 -2.42 -36.00 43.22
CA THR A 478 -3.05 -35.14 44.25
C THR A 478 -4.58 -35.17 44.14
N LEU A 479 -5.15 -35.14 42.93
CA LEU A 479 -6.59 -35.31 42.70
C LEU A 479 -7.10 -36.70 43.11
N ALA A 480 -6.34 -37.76 42.81
CA ALA A 480 -6.68 -39.13 43.21
C ALA A 480 -6.60 -39.32 44.75
N ALA A 481 -5.62 -38.70 45.41
CA ALA A 481 -5.46 -38.76 46.86
C ALA A 481 -6.59 -38.01 47.60
N THR A 482 -7.06 -36.87 47.09
CA THR A 482 -8.19 -36.13 47.67
C THR A 482 -9.51 -36.88 47.54
N CYS A 483 -9.77 -37.52 46.38
CA CYS A 483 -10.97 -38.35 46.19
C CYS A 483 -10.94 -39.64 47.05
N GLY A 484 -9.76 -40.24 47.24
CA GLY A 484 -9.58 -41.41 48.11
C GLY A 484 -9.79 -41.12 49.60
N ALA A 485 -9.43 -39.92 50.07
CA ALA A 485 -9.60 -39.52 51.47
C ALA A 485 -11.07 -39.21 51.83
N VAL A 486 -11.83 -38.64 50.90
CA VAL A 486 -13.27 -38.34 51.10
C VAL A 486 -14.10 -39.63 51.14
N CYS A 487 -13.79 -40.63 50.31
CA CYS A 487 -14.51 -41.91 50.29
C CYS A 487 -14.23 -42.81 51.51
N ARG A 488 -13.13 -42.62 52.25
CA ARG A 488 -12.83 -43.40 53.48
C ARG A 488 -13.54 -42.90 54.74
N ARG A 489 -14.04 -41.66 54.75
CA ARG A 489 -14.65 -41.06 55.95
C ARG A 489 -16.13 -41.40 56.16
N SER A 490 -16.81 -41.96 55.16
CA SER A 490 -18.26 -42.26 55.22
C SER A 490 -18.64 -43.67 55.72
N ARG A 491 -17.68 -44.57 56.02
CA ARG A 491 -17.97 -45.95 56.45
C ARG A 491 -17.86 -46.24 57.95
N ARG A 492 -17.69 -45.24 58.82
CA ARG A 492 -17.62 -45.46 60.28
C ARG A 492 -18.44 -44.42 61.05
N ALA A 493 -19.77 -44.54 61.03
CA ALA A 493 -20.64 -44.08 62.12
C ALA A 493 -22.11 -44.42 61.82
N CYS A 494 -22.53 -45.66 62.07
CA CYS A 494 -23.95 -46.00 62.28
C CYS A 494 -24.05 -47.16 63.27
N VAL A 495 -23.86 -46.85 64.56
CA VAL A 495 -24.37 -47.63 65.70
C VAL A 495 -24.87 -46.59 66.72
N GLY A 496 -26.19 -46.43 66.85
CA GLY A 496 -26.81 -45.71 67.99
C GLY A 496 -26.85 -46.60 69.25
N PRO A 497 -27.66 -46.31 70.30
CA PRO A 497 -28.65 -45.24 70.48
C PRO A 497 -28.57 -44.55 71.88
N SER A 498 -29.37 -43.49 72.13
CA SER A 498 -30.18 -43.33 73.36
C SER A 498 -30.74 -41.90 73.56
N ARG A 499 -32.07 -41.81 73.43
CA ARG A 499 -33.07 -40.97 74.14
C ARG A 499 -32.60 -39.88 75.12
N ARG A 500 -33.12 -38.65 74.95
CA ARG A 500 -33.93 -37.91 75.95
C ARG A 500 -34.76 -36.79 75.30
N ARG A 501 -35.85 -36.43 75.98
CA ARG A 501 -37.08 -35.73 75.55
C ARG A 501 -37.04 -34.20 75.75
N MET A 502 -37.92 -33.53 74.98
CA MET A 502 -38.71 -32.28 75.23
C MET A 502 -37.88 -30.97 75.32
N THR A 503 -38.28 -29.83 74.74
CA THR A 503 -39.64 -29.25 74.61
C THR A 503 -39.71 -28.16 73.51
N GLU A 504 -40.93 -27.95 73.04
CA GLU A 504 -41.63 -26.93 72.22
C GLU A 504 -41.07 -25.53 71.85
N HIS A 505 -41.75 -24.96 70.83
CA HIS A 505 -41.88 -23.54 70.36
C HIS A 505 -40.88 -23.02 69.33
N LEU A 506 -41.23 -22.17 68.34
CA LEU A 506 -42.46 -21.78 67.62
C LEU A 506 -41.97 -20.78 66.54
N ILE A 507 -42.60 -20.76 65.35
CA ILE A 507 -42.82 -19.57 64.47
C ILE A 507 -41.68 -18.96 63.60
N GLU A 508 -41.95 -18.92 62.27
CA GLU A 508 -41.74 -17.84 61.25
C GLU A 508 -40.30 -17.38 60.88
N LEU A 509 -39.94 -16.88 59.68
CA LEU A 509 -40.55 -16.60 58.37
C LEU A 509 -39.40 -16.37 57.34
N ILE A 510 -39.70 -16.55 56.04
CA ILE A 510 -39.15 -15.87 54.84
C ILE A 510 -37.77 -16.29 54.26
N ALA A 511 -37.82 -16.53 52.95
CA ALA A 511 -36.80 -16.93 51.98
C ALA A 511 -36.01 -15.73 51.38
N PRO A 512 -35.14 -16.01 50.41
CA PRO A 512 -35.44 -15.58 49.03
C PRO A 512 -35.78 -16.74 48.09
#